data_AF-A0A8S9V153-F1
#
_entry.id   AF-A0A8S9V153-F1
#
_cell.length_a   1.000
_cell.length_b   1.000
_cell.length_c   1.000
_cell.angle_alpha   90.00
_cell.angle_beta   90.00
_cell.angle_gamma   90.00
#
_symmetry.space_group_name_H-M   'P 1'
#
loop_
_entity.id
_entity.type
_entity.pdbx_description
1 polymer ?
#
loop_
_entity_poly.entity_id
_entity_poly.type
_entity_poly.pdbx_seq_one_letter_code
_entity_poly.pdbx_strand_id
1 'polypeptide(L)'
;MATEGASTEERKLPLFGMEKLFTTNTKLLKNAELAFTRYQLEAHTTLFGTNEFKLWAIHVNSLNKKSAGSIMLKTLLKHYDDATLARMIESAKSSESVADAATKMRTAQFTRWKKTRIRPSTIEAQLLQLPNQLLWAKKDKKGYNEFLIAKRSSLALS
;
A
#
# COMPACT_ATOMS: atom_id res chain seq x y z
N MET A 1 21.55 -44.66 -22.20
CA MET A 1 20.15 -44.45 -21.78
C MET A 1 20.22 -43.68 -20.46
N ALA A 2 20.18 -42.35 -20.53
CA ALA A 2 20.25 -41.48 -19.37
C ALA A 2 18.85 -40.89 -19.18
N THR A 3 18.23 -41.17 -18.04
CA THR A 3 17.02 -40.47 -17.60
C THR A 3 17.38 -39.63 -16.39
N GLU A 4 17.22 -38.34 -16.61
CA GLU A 4 17.54 -37.22 -15.75
C GLU A 4 16.83 -37.32 -14.40
N GLY A 5 17.62 -37.34 -13.32
CA GLY A 5 17.17 -36.95 -12.00
C GLY A 5 17.53 -35.48 -11.77
N ALA A 6 16.73 -34.56 -12.33
CA ALA A 6 16.81 -33.14 -12.00
C ALA A 6 15.66 -32.76 -11.06
N SER A 7 15.88 -32.98 -9.76
CA SER A 7 15.25 -32.12 -8.75
C SER A 7 15.87 -30.74 -8.87
N THR A 8 15.07 -29.67 -8.79
CA THR A 8 15.37 -28.42 -8.04
C THR A 8 14.43 -27.29 -8.48
N GLU A 9 13.61 -26.83 -7.53
CA GLU A 9 13.07 -25.48 -7.40
C GLU A 9 12.36 -24.88 -8.63
N GLU A 10 11.06 -25.15 -8.73
CA GLU A 10 10.17 -24.28 -9.48
C GLU A 10 10.19 -22.84 -8.91
N ARG A 11 10.89 -21.97 -9.63
CA ARG A 11 10.62 -20.53 -9.81
C ARG A 11 10.50 -19.67 -8.53
N LYS A 12 11.59 -19.56 -7.77
CA LYS A 12 11.91 -18.33 -7.04
C LYS A 12 12.79 -17.47 -7.94
N LEU A 13 12.20 -16.50 -8.62
CA LEU A 13 12.97 -15.47 -9.33
C LEU A 13 13.86 -14.73 -8.30
N PRO A 14 15.20 -14.75 -8.44
CA PRO A 14 16.07 -14.03 -7.53
C PRO A 14 15.87 -12.53 -7.72
N LEU A 15 15.50 -11.83 -6.65
CA LEU A 15 15.28 -10.37 -6.63
C LEU A 15 16.53 -9.55 -7.01
N PHE A 16 17.71 -10.17 -7.09
CA PHE A 16 18.99 -9.50 -7.27
C PHE A 16 19.24 -8.96 -8.70
N GLY A 17 18.36 -9.26 -9.67
CA GLY A 17 18.46 -8.78 -11.05
C GLY A 17 17.55 -7.61 -11.44
N MET A 18 16.75 -7.06 -10.51
CA MET A 18 15.72 -6.05 -10.84
C MET A 18 16.05 -4.61 -10.44
N GLU A 19 17.30 -4.29 -10.10
CA GLU A 19 17.64 -2.94 -9.60
C GLU A 19 17.49 -1.85 -10.67
N LYS A 20 17.70 -2.19 -11.96
CA LYS A 20 17.65 -1.22 -13.08
C LYS A 20 16.24 -0.78 -13.50
N LEU A 21 15.19 -1.54 -13.16
CA LEU A 21 13.81 -1.24 -13.58
C LEU A 21 13.00 -0.46 -12.54
N PHE A 22 13.52 -0.31 -11.32
CA PHE A 22 12.88 0.44 -10.22
C PHE A 22 13.60 1.74 -9.84
N THR A 23 14.73 2.07 -10.49
CA THR A 23 15.60 3.21 -10.15
C THR A 23 14.84 4.53 -9.92
N THR A 24 13.90 4.88 -10.80
CA THR A 24 13.06 6.07 -10.70
C THR A 24 12.13 6.05 -9.47
N ASN A 25 11.55 4.89 -9.14
CA ASN A 25 10.68 4.74 -7.97
C ASN A 25 11.49 4.85 -6.67
N THR A 26 12.72 4.34 -6.66
CA THR A 26 13.65 4.46 -5.52
C THR A 26 14.04 5.90 -5.20
N LYS A 27 14.32 6.75 -6.22
CA LYS A 27 14.65 8.17 -5.99
C LYS A 27 13.47 8.94 -5.41
N LEU A 28 12.28 8.76 -5.99
CA LEU A 28 11.06 9.41 -5.50
C LEU A 28 10.67 8.96 -4.09
N LEU A 29 10.83 7.66 -3.80
CA LEU A 29 10.60 7.09 -2.47
C LEU A 29 11.57 7.67 -1.44
N LYS A 30 12.88 7.72 -1.74
CA LYS A 30 13.87 8.37 -0.87
C LYS A 30 13.55 9.84 -0.61
N ASN A 31 13.10 10.57 -1.63
CA ASN A 31 12.70 11.98 -1.46
C ASN A 31 11.47 12.10 -0.53
N ALA A 32 10.46 11.26 -0.71
CA ALA A 32 9.29 11.23 0.15
C ALA A 32 9.64 10.86 1.60
N GLU A 33 10.59 9.94 1.81
CA GLU A 33 11.08 9.55 3.13
C GLU A 33 11.85 10.69 3.81
N LEU A 34 12.76 11.37 3.09
CA LEU A 34 13.45 12.54 3.63
C LEU A 34 12.47 13.67 3.98
N ALA A 35 11.45 13.89 3.15
CA ALA A 35 10.39 14.84 3.46
C ALA A 35 9.58 14.40 4.70
N PHE A 36 9.28 13.11 4.84
CA PHE A 36 8.57 12.56 6.00
C PHE A 36 9.29 12.87 7.32
N THR A 37 10.60 12.61 7.37
CA THR A 37 11.46 12.96 8.51
C THR A 37 11.57 14.47 8.71
N ARG A 38 11.70 15.27 7.64
CA ARG A 38 11.76 16.74 7.73
C ARG A 38 10.50 17.33 8.37
N TYR A 39 9.34 16.75 8.09
CA TYR A 39 8.06 17.14 8.70
C TYR A 39 7.81 16.44 10.06
N GLN A 40 8.79 15.69 10.57
CA GLN A 40 8.76 15.04 11.89
C GLN A 40 7.56 14.10 12.08
N LEU A 41 7.12 13.48 10.99
CA LEU A 41 5.88 12.70 10.96
C LEU A 41 5.94 11.41 11.79
N GLU A 42 7.13 10.87 12.06
CA GLU A 42 7.30 9.75 12.99
C GLU A 42 6.97 10.10 14.45
N ALA A 43 6.99 11.38 14.84
CA ALA A 43 6.80 11.80 16.23
C ALA A 43 5.33 12.00 16.61
N HIS A 44 4.42 11.99 15.63
CA HIS A 44 3.00 12.28 15.87
C HIS A 44 2.20 11.03 16.22
N THR A 45 1.44 11.09 17.30
CA THR A 45 0.46 10.05 17.69
C THR A 45 -0.74 9.98 16.73
N THR A 46 -1.16 11.12 16.16
CA THR A 46 -2.29 11.23 15.24
C THR A 46 -1.86 11.76 13.87
N LEU A 47 -1.18 10.92 13.09
CA LEU A 47 -0.57 11.30 11.81
C LEU A 47 -1.51 12.01 10.80
N PHE A 48 -2.63 11.37 10.44
CA PHE A 48 -3.49 11.82 9.33
C PHE A 48 -4.29 13.11 9.63
N GLY A 49 -4.29 13.56 10.88
CA GLY A 49 -4.98 14.78 11.31
C GLY A 49 -4.08 16.02 11.32
N THR A 50 -2.77 15.88 11.07
CA THR A 50 -1.83 16.99 11.20
C THR A 50 -1.68 17.79 9.91
N ASN A 51 -1.35 19.08 10.04
CA ASN A 51 -1.05 19.94 8.89
C ASN A 51 0.24 19.48 8.19
N GLU A 52 1.19 18.96 8.96
CA GLU A 52 2.46 18.41 8.49
C GLU A 52 2.22 17.23 7.54
N PHE A 53 1.28 16.35 7.88
CA PHE A 53 0.92 15.22 7.00
C PHE A 53 0.28 15.71 5.70
N LYS A 54 -0.59 16.72 5.77
CA LYS A 54 -1.18 17.35 4.58
C LYS A 54 -0.09 17.93 3.67
N LEU A 55 0.86 18.68 4.23
CA LEU A 55 1.98 19.27 3.48
C LEU A 55 2.85 18.19 2.84
N TRP A 56 3.16 17.13 3.59
CA TRP A 56 3.90 15.99 3.07
C TRP A 56 3.15 15.28 1.92
N ALA A 57 1.85 15.04 2.06
CA ALA A 57 1.04 14.41 1.01
C ALA A 57 0.99 15.27 -0.27
N ILE A 58 0.87 16.59 -0.14
CA ILE A 58 0.95 17.53 -1.27
C ILE A 58 2.33 17.45 -1.94
N HIS A 59 3.40 17.41 -1.16
CA HIS A 59 4.77 17.27 -1.66
C HIS A 59 4.95 15.96 -2.44
N VAL A 60 4.55 14.81 -1.88
CA VAL A 60 4.68 13.53 -2.59
C VAL A 60 3.83 13.50 -3.86
N ASN A 61 2.65 14.13 -3.84
CA ASN A 61 1.80 14.24 -5.02
C ASN A 61 2.40 15.14 -6.12
N SER A 62 3.16 16.19 -5.76
CA SER A 62 3.86 17.04 -6.73
C SER A 62 5.04 16.34 -7.39
N LEU A 63 5.73 15.43 -6.66
CA LEU A 63 6.81 14.62 -7.21
C LEU A 63 6.33 13.71 -8.36
N ASN A 64 5.23 12.99 -8.15
CA ASN A 64 4.60 12.16 -9.19
C ASN A 64 3.16 11.78 -8.83
N LYS A 65 2.18 12.46 -9.43
CA LYS A 65 0.75 12.22 -9.17
C LYS A 65 0.31 10.78 -9.42
N LYS A 66 0.89 10.07 -10.40
CA LYS A 66 0.50 8.69 -10.75
C LYS A 66 0.97 7.68 -9.71
N SER A 67 2.16 7.87 -9.15
CA SER A 67 2.73 6.94 -8.15
C SER A 67 2.59 7.43 -6.70
N ALA A 68 2.05 8.62 -6.46
CA ALA A 68 1.95 9.24 -5.14
C ALA A 68 1.35 8.31 -4.07
N GLY A 69 0.21 7.68 -4.36
CA GLY A 69 -0.42 6.73 -3.42
C GLY A 69 0.48 5.55 -3.05
N SER A 70 1.23 5.02 -4.00
CA SER A 70 2.18 3.91 -3.77
C SER A 70 3.40 4.36 -2.98
N ILE A 71 3.91 5.56 -3.27
CA ILE A 71 5.04 6.14 -2.55
C ILE A 71 4.65 6.40 -1.10
N MET A 72 3.54 7.12 -0.86
CA MET A 72 3.05 7.41 0.49
C MET A 72 2.81 6.11 1.28
N LEU A 73 2.13 5.13 0.69
CA LEU A 73 1.90 3.83 1.33
C LEU A 73 3.21 3.14 1.73
N LYS A 74 4.20 3.09 0.82
CA LYS A 74 5.49 2.44 1.10
C LYS A 74 6.27 3.14 2.20
N THR A 75 6.25 4.47 2.24
CA THR A 75 6.88 5.24 3.32
C THR A 75 6.23 4.88 4.66
N LEU A 76 4.90 4.88 4.74
CA LEU A 76 4.19 4.58 5.99
C LEU A 76 4.32 3.12 6.45
N LEU A 77 4.40 2.16 5.53
CA LEU A 77 4.63 0.74 5.86
C LEU A 77 5.98 0.45 6.53
N LYS A 78 6.91 1.42 6.58
CA LYS A 78 8.14 1.31 7.38
C LYS A 78 7.91 1.55 8.87
N HIS A 79 6.81 2.20 9.23
CA HIS A 79 6.50 2.64 10.59
C HIS A 79 5.28 1.93 11.18
N TYR A 80 4.40 1.43 10.32
CA TYR A 80 3.15 0.79 10.71
C TYR A 80 3.05 -0.59 10.05
N ASP A 81 2.53 -1.57 10.78
CA ASP A 81 2.12 -2.83 10.17
C ASP A 81 0.95 -2.61 9.19
N ASP A 82 0.77 -3.57 8.28
CA ASP A 82 -0.17 -3.45 7.16
C ASP A 82 -1.63 -3.31 7.63
N ALA A 83 -2.00 -3.97 8.73
CA ALA A 83 -3.36 -3.96 9.27
C ALA A 83 -3.66 -2.63 9.98
N THR A 84 -2.75 -2.15 10.82
CA THR A 84 -2.87 -0.84 11.48
C THR A 84 -2.96 0.29 10.45
N LEU A 85 -2.11 0.27 9.42
CA LEU A 85 -2.11 1.29 8.39
C LEU A 85 -3.38 1.27 7.52
N ALA A 86 -3.90 0.07 7.19
CA ALA A 86 -5.16 -0.06 6.44
C ALA A 86 -6.31 0.69 7.13
N ARG A 87 -6.42 0.53 8.45
CA ARG A 87 -7.42 1.21 9.29
C ARG A 87 -7.24 2.73 9.30
N MET A 88 -6.00 3.19 9.46
CA MET A 88 -5.70 4.63 9.47
C MET A 88 -6.07 5.27 8.13
N ILE A 89 -5.74 4.61 7.01
CA ILE A 89 -6.09 5.05 5.66
C ILE A 89 -7.61 5.09 5.47
N GLU A 90 -8.33 4.05 5.87
CA GLU A 90 -9.79 4.02 5.68
C GLU A 90 -10.49 5.11 6.50
N SER A 91 -9.99 5.39 7.71
CA SER A 91 -10.51 6.46 8.56
C SER A 91 -10.22 7.84 7.95
N ALA A 92 -9.03 8.03 7.36
CA ALA A 92 -8.63 9.29 6.75
C ALA A 92 -9.44 9.67 5.49
N LYS A 93 -10.15 8.73 4.87
CA LYS A 93 -11.02 9.02 3.71
C LYS A 93 -12.20 9.93 4.04
N SER A 94 -12.59 10.02 5.31
CA SER A 94 -13.65 10.94 5.76
C SER A 94 -13.13 12.35 6.06
N SER A 95 -11.82 12.59 5.98
CA SER A 95 -11.24 13.91 6.21
C SER A 95 -11.23 14.74 4.93
N GLU A 96 -11.84 15.93 4.97
CA GLU A 96 -11.88 16.86 3.83
C GLU A 96 -10.47 17.23 3.32
N SER A 97 -9.48 17.31 4.21
CA SER A 97 -8.14 17.78 3.86
C SER A 97 -7.24 16.72 3.25
N VAL A 98 -7.50 15.43 3.49
CA VAL A 98 -6.61 14.32 3.10
C VAL A 98 -7.32 13.13 2.44
N ALA A 99 -8.61 13.24 2.15
CA ALA A 99 -9.40 12.17 1.51
C ALA A 99 -8.82 11.68 0.17
N ASP A 100 -8.32 12.60 -0.67
CA ASP A 100 -7.70 12.23 -1.95
C ASP A 100 -6.43 11.40 -1.75
N ALA A 101 -5.54 11.83 -0.84
CA ALA A 101 -4.33 11.09 -0.49
C ALA A 101 -4.67 9.70 0.08
N ALA A 102 -5.64 9.63 0.99
CA ALA A 102 -6.13 8.40 1.57
C ALA A 102 -6.69 7.44 0.51
N THR A 103 -7.48 7.94 -0.44
CA THR A 103 -8.07 7.15 -1.53
C THR A 103 -6.99 6.59 -2.47
N LYS A 104 -5.96 7.40 -2.79
CA LYS A 104 -4.81 6.96 -3.59
C LYS A 104 -4.00 5.87 -2.87
N MET A 105 -3.73 6.05 -1.58
CA MET A 105 -3.04 5.03 -0.77
C MET A 105 -3.87 3.75 -0.66
N ARG A 106 -5.18 3.85 -0.48
CA ARG A 106 -6.08 2.70 -0.43
C ARG A 106 -6.06 1.88 -1.71
N THR A 107 -6.11 2.56 -2.85
CA THR A 107 -5.98 1.92 -4.17
C THR A 107 -4.62 1.24 -4.33
N ALA A 108 -3.55 1.88 -3.85
CA ALA A 108 -2.21 1.30 -3.87
C ALA A 108 -2.11 0.06 -2.97
N GLN A 109 -2.76 0.08 -1.79
CA GLN A 109 -2.81 -1.02 -0.84
C GLN A 109 -3.48 -2.25 -1.46
N PHE A 110 -4.68 -2.08 -2.04
CA PHE A 110 -5.38 -3.18 -2.72
C PHE A 110 -4.62 -3.69 -3.94
N THR A 111 -3.97 -2.81 -4.69
CA THR A 111 -3.11 -3.20 -5.81
C THR A 111 -1.93 -4.05 -5.34
N ARG A 112 -1.30 -3.68 -4.22
CA ARG A 112 -0.21 -4.45 -3.60
C ARG A 112 -0.72 -5.82 -3.15
N TRP A 113 -1.81 -5.89 -2.39
CA TRP A 113 -2.41 -7.14 -1.93
C TRP A 113 -2.77 -8.08 -3.08
N LYS A 114 -3.33 -7.54 -4.18
CA LYS A 114 -3.61 -8.33 -5.39
C LYS A 114 -2.32 -8.91 -5.98
N LYS A 115 -1.28 -8.09 -6.13
CA LYS A 115 0.02 -8.52 -6.68
C LYS A 115 0.71 -9.57 -5.82
N THR A 116 0.59 -9.46 -4.50
CA THR A 116 1.13 -10.44 -3.54
C THR A 116 0.20 -11.63 -3.31
N ARG A 117 -0.90 -11.75 -4.07
CA ARG A 117 -1.90 -12.83 -4.00
C ARG A 117 -2.53 -12.99 -2.60
N ILE A 118 -2.61 -11.91 -1.83
CA ILE A 118 -3.28 -11.91 -0.53
C ILE A 118 -4.79 -11.96 -0.75
N ARG A 119 -5.46 -12.89 -0.05
CA ARG A 119 -6.91 -13.07 -0.12
C ARG A 119 -7.63 -12.08 0.81
N PRO A 120 -8.82 -11.59 0.44
CA PRO A 120 -9.63 -10.73 1.29
C PRO A 120 -9.91 -11.31 2.70
N SER A 121 -10.09 -12.63 2.81
CA SER A 121 -10.26 -13.31 4.10
C SER A 121 -9.02 -13.26 4.99
N THR A 122 -7.82 -13.25 4.41
CA THR A 122 -6.56 -13.10 5.17
C THR A 122 -6.46 -11.72 5.80
N ILE A 123 -6.83 -10.68 5.05
CA ILE A 123 -6.87 -9.30 5.57
C ILE A 123 -7.91 -9.16 6.68
N GLU A 124 -9.10 -9.74 6.49
CA GLU A 124 -10.14 -9.78 7.53
C GLU A 124 -9.62 -10.44 8.81
N ALA A 125 -8.99 -11.61 8.71
CA ALA A 125 -8.42 -12.31 9.86
C ALA A 125 -7.32 -11.49 10.57
N GLN A 126 -6.46 -10.79 9.83
CA GLN A 126 -5.44 -9.91 10.40
C GLN A 126 -6.05 -8.70 11.12
N LEU A 127 -7.03 -8.05 10.50
CA LEU A 127 -7.72 -6.90 11.10
C LEU A 127 -8.50 -7.28 12.35
N LEU A 128 -9.08 -8.49 12.42
CA LEU A 128 -9.79 -8.98 13.60
C LEU A 128 -8.89 -9.21 14.82
N GLN A 129 -7.56 -9.31 14.66
CA GLN A 129 -6.62 -9.41 15.79
C GLN A 129 -6.43 -8.09 16.53
N LEU A 130 -6.79 -6.97 15.91
CA LEU A 130 -6.67 -5.65 16.51
C LEU A 130 -7.94 -5.36 17.36
N PRO A 131 -7.80 -4.64 18.48
CA PRO A 131 -8.94 -4.32 19.34
C PRO A 131 -9.96 -3.45 18.62
N ASN A 132 -11.25 -3.72 18.85
CA ASN A 132 -12.37 -2.99 18.26
C ASN A 132 -12.28 -2.87 16.72
N GLN A 133 -12.12 -3.98 15.98
CA GLN A 133 -11.93 -3.94 14.52
C GLN A 133 -13.01 -4.61 13.66
N LEU A 134 -14.11 -5.10 14.25
CA LEU A 134 -15.14 -5.84 13.51
C LEU A 134 -15.74 -5.04 12.33
N LEU A 135 -15.98 -3.74 12.51
CA LEU A 135 -16.55 -2.86 11.47
C LEU A 135 -15.55 -2.62 10.32
N TRP A 136 -14.28 -2.36 10.65
CA TRP A 136 -13.24 -2.03 9.69
C TRP A 136 -12.80 -3.27 8.90
N ALA A 137 -12.67 -4.42 9.55
CA ALA A 137 -12.40 -5.69 8.86
C ALA A 137 -13.45 -6.00 7.78
N LYS A 138 -14.74 -5.76 8.10
CA LYS A 138 -15.84 -5.91 7.13
C LYS A 138 -15.75 -4.90 5.98
N LYS A 139 -15.48 -3.62 6.28
CA LYS A 139 -15.32 -2.56 5.27
C LYS A 139 -14.15 -2.86 4.32
N ASP A 140 -13.00 -3.26 4.85
CA ASP A 140 -11.79 -3.57 4.10
C ASP A 140 -11.99 -4.78 3.19
N LYS A 141 -12.57 -5.86 3.72
CA LYS A 141 -12.91 -7.04 2.92
C LYS A 141 -13.87 -6.70 1.78
N LYS A 142 -14.92 -5.93 2.06
CA LYS A 142 -15.89 -5.50 1.04
C LYS A 142 -15.22 -4.65 -0.04
N GLY A 143 -14.49 -3.60 0.36
CA GLY A 143 -13.80 -2.71 -0.58
C GLY A 143 -12.76 -3.44 -1.42
N TYR A 144 -12.02 -4.39 -0.84
CA TYR A 144 -11.04 -5.17 -1.59
C TYR A 144 -11.71 -6.16 -2.55
N ASN A 145 -12.82 -6.80 -2.17
CA ASN A 145 -13.63 -7.64 -3.08
C ASN A 145 -14.14 -6.84 -4.28
N GLU A 146 -14.71 -5.67 -4.05
CA GLU A 146 -15.21 -4.77 -5.11
C GLU A 146 -14.07 -4.36 -6.06
N PHE A 147 -12.91 -4.02 -5.51
CA PHE A 147 -11.71 -3.73 -6.31
C PHE A 147 -11.29 -4.90 -7.19
N LEU A 148 -11.30 -6.13 -6.67
CA LEU A 148 -10.93 -7.33 -7.42
C LEU A 148 -11.91 -7.60 -8.57
N ILE A 149 -13.21 -7.43 -8.33
CA ILE A 149 -14.26 -7.57 -9.35
C ILE A 149 -14.05 -6.54 -10.46
N ALA A 150 -13.93 -5.25 -10.11
CA ALA A 150 -13.73 -4.16 -11.07
C ALA A 150 -12.50 -4.39 -11.96
N LYS A 151 -11.38 -4.87 -11.38
CA LYS A 151 -10.16 -5.17 -12.14
C LYS A 151 -10.25 -6.40 -13.04
N ARG A 152 -11.16 -7.35 -12.76
CA ARG A 152 -11.43 -8.49 -13.66
C ARG A 152 -12.30 -8.03 -14.82
N SER A 153 -13.37 -7.27 -14.54
CA SER A 153 -14.25 -6.71 -15.58
C SER A 153 -13.50 -5.79 -16.55
N SER A 154 -12.55 -4.97 -16.07
CA SER A 154 -11.74 -4.12 -16.95
C SER A 154 -10.79 -4.89 -17.88
N LEU A 155 -10.40 -6.11 -17.52
CA LEU A 155 -9.55 -6.98 -18.35
C LEU A 155 -10.35 -7.80 -19.37
N ALA A 156 -11.65 -7.99 -19.14
CA ALA A 156 -12.54 -8.68 -20.05
C ALA A 156 -13.09 -7.78 -21.18
N LEU A 157 -12.89 -6.46 -21.07
CA LEU A 157 -13.36 -5.44 -22.01
C LEU A 157 -12.21 -4.81 -22.84
N SER A 158 -10.97 -5.30 -22.69
CA SER A 158 -9.76 -4.82 -23.37
C SER A 158 -9.16 -5.89 -24.25
#